data_AF-A0A0D2ZZ51-F1
#
_entry.id   AF-A0A0D2ZZ51-F1
#
_cell.length_a   1.000
_cell.length_b   1.000
_cell.length_c   1.000
_cell.angle_alpha   90.00
_cell.angle_beta   90.00
_cell.angle_gamma   90.00
#
_symmetry.space_group_name_H-M   'P 1'
#
loop_
_entity.id
_entity.type
_entity.pdbx_description
1 polymer ?
#
loop_
_entity_poly.entity_id
_entity_poly.type
_entity_poly.pdbx_seq_one_letter_code
_entity_poly.pdbx_strand_id
1 'polypeptide(L)' 'MNLSLAVVGLINGYGIEGSSHLYGLFSDTVEAYEIVLAGVELVCATKDNEYSDLFYAIPWSQGTLGPLAAAEIKVIPVRE' A
#
# COMPACT_ATOMS: atom_id res chain seq x y z
N MET A 1 4.57 -22.94 12.80
CA MET A 1 4.38 -21.48 12.93
C MET A 1 3.38 -21.05 11.86
N ASN A 2 2.22 -20.52 12.25
CA ASN A 2 1.34 -19.82 11.31
C ASN A 2 1.78 -18.36 11.28
N LEU A 3 2.35 -17.93 10.15
CA LEU A 3 2.73 -16.54 9.92
C LEU A 3 1.72 -15.98 8.92
N SER A 4 0.84 -15.11 9.38
CA SER A 4 -0.07 -14.33 8.54
C SER A 4 0.34 -12.87 8.58
N LEU A 5 0.53 -12.23 7.42
CA LEU A 5 0.80 -10.80 7.32
C LEU A 5 -0.47 -10.01 7.03
N ALA A 6 -0.54 -8.80 7.57
CA ALA A 6 -1.55 -7.81 7.20
C ALA A 6 -1.09 -7.03 5.96
N VAL A 7 -2.05 -6.65 5.11
CA VAL A 7 -1.83 -5.82 3.90
C VAL A 7 -1.05 -4.54 4.23
N VAL A 8 -1.42 -3.85 5.31
CA VAL A 8 -0.73 -2.64 5.78
C VAL A 8 0.74 -2.90 6.13
N GLY A 9 1.06 -4.09 6.66
CA GLY A 9 2.43 -4.49 6.95
C GLY A 9 3.27 -4.71 5.69
N LEU A 10 2.66 -5.23 4.62
CA LEU A 10 3.31 -5.39 3.31
C LEU A 10 3.58 -4.04 2.64
N ILE A 11 2.67 -3.08 2.79
CA ILE A 11 2.78 -1.72 2.22
C ILE A 11 3.81 -0.87 2.98
N ASN A 12 3.70 -0.80 4.30
CA ASN A 12 4.54 0.06 5.14
C ASN A 12 5.92 -0.55 5.40
N GLY A 13 6.03 -1.88 5.32
CA GLY A 13 7.29 -2.62 5.25
C GLY A 13 7.74 -2.78 3.81
N TYR A 14 8.66 -3.70 3.52
CA TYR A 14 9.24 -3.81 2.18
C TYR A 14 8.34 -4.55 1.18
N GLY A 15 7.56 -5.55 1.64
CA GLY A 15 6.59 -6.26 0.80
C GLY A 15 7.18 -7.08 -0.36
N ILE A 16 8.37 -7.70 -0.18
CA ILE A 16 8.94 -8.64 -1.16
C ILE A 16 8.23 -9.98 -1.06
N GLU A 17 7.80 -10.49 -2.22
CA GLU A 17 7.22 -11.82 -2.36
C GLU A 17 7.80 -12.57 -3.57
N GLY A 18 7.50 -13.86 -3.70
CA GLY A 18 8.06 -14.71 -4.76
C GLY A 18 7.81 -14.20 -6.18
N SER A 19 6.71 -13.48 -6.41
CA SER A 19 6.34 -12.91 -7.71
C SER A 19 6.86 -11.48 -7.94
N SER A 20 7.64 -10.90 -7.02
CA SER A 20 8.06 -9.51 -7.13
C SER A 20 8.96 -9.20 -8.32
N HIS A 21 9.66 -10.20 -8.84
CA HIS A 21 10.42 -10.09 -10.09
C HIS A 21 9.55 -9.90 -11.34
N LEU A 22 8.24 -10.16 -11.25
CA LEU A 22 7.29 -9.98 -12.35
C LEU A 22 6.43 -8.72 -12.17
N TYR A 23 6.03 -8.41 -10.94
CA TYR A 23 5.01 -7.40 -10.65
C TYR A 23 5.49 -6.26 -9.75
N GLY A 24 6.76 -6.26 -9.35
CA GLY A 24 7.28 -5.33 -8.35
C GLY A 24 6.95 -5.77 -6.92
N LEU A 25 7.23 -4.89 -5.97
CA LEU A 25 6.86 -5.06 -4.57
C LEU A 25 5.36 -5.02 -4.39
N PHE A 26 4.86 -5.47 -3.24
CA PHE A 26 3.42 -5.44 -2.96
C PHE A 26 2.84 -4.03 -3.15
N SER A 27 3.55 -2.99 -2.70
CA SER A 27 3.17 -1.58 -2.90
C SER A 27 3.08 -1.17 -4.37
N ASP A 28 3.88 -1.76 -5.27
CA ASP A 28 3.87 -1.44 -6.70
C ASP A 28 2.59 -1.93 -7.41
N THR A 29 1.80 -2.78 -6.73
CA THR A 29 0.49 -3.24 -7.21
C THR A 29 -0.69 -2.42 -6.68
N VAL A 30 -0.45 -1.42 -5.83
CA VAL A 30 -1.49 -0.59 -5.23
C VAL A 30 -1.76 0.63 -6.11
N GLU A 31 -3.03 0.92 -6.37
CA GLU A 31 -3.47 2.07 -7.19
C GLU A 31 -3.98 3.25 -6.34
N ALA A 32 -4.43 2.99 -5.10
CA ALA A 32 -4.87 4.03 -4.16
C ALA A 32 -4.69 3.62 -2.70
N TYR A 33 -4.51 4.62 -1.82
CA TYR A 33 -4.44 4.45 -0.36
C TYR A 33 -5.47 5.34 0.32
N GLU A 34 -6.25 4.78 1.25
CA GLU A 34 -7.04 5.59 2.18
C GLU A 34 -6.27 5.78 3.49
N ILE A 35 -5.98 7.03 3.87
CA ILE A 35 -5.16 7.38 5.05
C ILE A 35 -5.94 8.33 5.95
N VAL A 36 -5.85 8.11 7.26
CA VAL A 36 -6.36 9.06 8.26
C VAL A 36 -5.25 10.05 8.64
N LEU A 37 -5.44 11.32 8.29
CA LEU A 37 -4.53 12.41 8.64
C LEU A 37 -4.79 12.93 10.08
N ALA A 38 -3.85 13.70 10.62
CA ALA A 38 -3.89 14.23 11.99
C ALA A 38 -5.12 15.08 12.33
N GLY A 39 -5.88 15.54 11.33
CA GLY A 39 -7.16 16.25 11.48
C GLY A 39 -8.41 15.38 11.55
N VAL A 40 -8.27 14.04 11.66
CA VAL A 40 -9.37 13.06 11.52
C VAL A 40 -10.00 13.11 10.12
N GLU A 41 -9.23 13.56 9.14
CA GLU A 41 -9.62 13.58 7.75
C GLU A 41 -9.20 12.27 7.10
N LEU A 42 -10.14 11.62 6.42
CA LEU A 42 -9.86 10.47 5.57
C LEU A 42 -9.61 10.97 4.15
N VAL A 43 -8.39 10.77 3.64
CA VAL A 43 -8.01 11.15 2.28
C VAL A 43 -7.74 9.90 1.45
N CYS A 44 -8.04 9.97 0.17
CA CYS A 44 -7.69 8.93 -0.80
C CYS A 44 -6.53 9.45 -1.67
N ALA A 45 -5.34 8.88 -1.48
CA ALA A 45 -4.15 9.23 -2.24
C ALA A 45 -4.03 8.35 -3.48
N THR A 46 -3.94 8.98 -4.66
CA THR A 46 -3.66 8.33 -5.93
C THR A 46 -2.42 8.96 -6.57
N LYS A 47 -1.85 8.31 -7.57
CA LYS A 47 -0.65 8.79 -8.29
C LYS A 47 -0.81 10.17 -8.96
N ASP A 48 -2.05 10.60 -9.21
CA ASP A 48 -2.39 11.72 -10.09
C ASP A 48 -3.35 12.75 -9.46
N ASN A 49 -3.56 12.70 -8.14
CA ASN A 49 -4.36 13.67 -7.43
C ASN A 49 -3.54 14.58 -6.49
N GLU A 50 -4.24 15.44 -5.74
CA GLU A 50 -3.65 16.42 -4.82
C GLU A 50 -2.85 15.80 -3.65
N TYR A 51 -3.02 14.49 -3.40
CA TYR A 51 -2.33 13.72 -2.36
C TYR A 51 -1.28 12.75 -2.95
N SER A 52 -0.81 13.00 -4.18
CA SER A 52 0.18 12.14 -4.84
C SER A 52 1.52 12.04 -4.09
N ASP A 53 1.88 13.06 -3.31
CA ASP A 53 3.04 13.01 -2.41
C ASP A 53 2.88 11.91 -1.34
N LEU A 54 1.69 11.78 -0.74
CA LEU A 54 1.37 10.68 0.17
C LEU A 54 1.42 9.34 -0.54
N PHE A 55 0.88 9.24 -1.75
CA PHE A 55 0.90 8.00 -2.53
C PHE A 55 2.33 7.46 -2.71
N TYR A 56 3.28 8.33 -3.04
CA TYR A 56 4.69 7.93 -3.20
C TYR A 56 5.46 7.79 -1.88
N ALA A 57 5.02 8.45 -0.80
CA ALA A 57 5.71 8.42 0.49
C ALA A 57 5.29 7.27 1.42
N ILE A 58 4.08 6.72 1.24
CA ILE A 58 3.53 5.65 2.08
C ILE A 58 4.34 4.34 2.01
N PRO A 59 4.74 3.86 0.82
CA PRO A 59 5.59 2.68 0.73
C PRO A 59 6.82 2.85 1.61
N TRP A 60 7.09 1.84 2.45
CA TRP A 60 8.24 1.79 3.37
C TRP A 60 8.25 2.83 4.51
N SER A 61 7.15 3.56 4.70
CA SER A 61 7.02 4.60 5.73
C SER A 61 7.08 4.10 7.17
N GLN A 62 7.09 2.78 7.40
CA GLN A 62 6.94 2.17 8.73
C GLN A 62 5.67 2.62 9.47
N GLY A 63 4.65 3.06 8.72
CA GLY A 63 3.37 3.54 9.27
C GLY A 63 3.45 4.92 9.93
N THR A 64 4.52 5.68 9.68
CA THR A 64 4.72 7.01 10.31
C THR A 64 3.86 8.11 9.71
N LEU A 65 3.33 7.90 8.50
CA LEU A 65 2.54 8.91 7.76
C LEU A 65 1.03 8.86 8.06
N GLY A 66 0.61 7.92 8.90
CA GLY A 66 -0.77 7.79 9.34
C GLY A 66 -1.30 6.36 9.24
N PRO A 67 -2.43 6.05 9.89
CA PRO A 67 -3.09 4.76 9.73
C PRO A 67 -3.66 4.61 8.31
N LEU A 68 -3.32 3.49 7.66
CA LEU A 68 -3.98 3.07 6.43
C LEU A 68 -5.32 2.40 6.77
N ALA A 69 -6.41 2.95 6.27
CA ALA A 69 -7.76 2.41 6.41
C ALA A 69 -8.07 1.39 5.31
N ALA A 70 -7.64 1.67 4.08
CA ALA A 70 -7.83 0.80 2.92
C ALA A 70 -6.70 0.97 1.88
N ALA A 71 -6.60 0.00 0.98
CA ALA A 71 -5.76 0.05 -0.20
C ALA A 71 -6.50 -0.57 -1.39
N GLU A 72 -6.46 0.08 -2.54
CA GLU A 72 -6.98 -0.48 -3.79
C GLU A 72 -5.86 -1.23 -4.51
N ILE A 73 -5.99 -2.55 -4.63
CA ILE A 73 -4.93 -3.42 -5.16
C ILE A 73 -5.32 -3.94 -6.54
N LYS A 74 -4.39 -3.82 -7.49
CA LYS A 74 -4.53 -4.43 -8.81
C LYS A 74 -4.49 -5.96 -8.69
N VAL A 75 -5.60 -6.59 -9.03
CA VAL A 75 -5.70 -8.06 -9.03
C VAL A 75 -5.05 -8.63 -10.28
N ILE A 76 -4.17 -9.62 -10.09
CA ILE A 76 -3.50 -10.36 -11.16
C ILE A 76 -4.25 -11.68 -11.39
N PRO A 77 -4.68 -11.99 -12.63
CA PRO A 77 -5.30 -13.27 -12.93
C PRO A 77 -4.40 -14.45 -12.58
N VAL A 78 -4.95 -15.43 -11.86
CA VAL A 78 -4.27 -16.68 -11.55
C VAL A 78 -4.20 -17.53 -12.83
N ARG A 79 -3.05 -18.17 -13.04
CA ARG A 79 -2.90 -19.23 -14.06
C ARG A 79 -3.05 -20.57 -13.36
N GLU A 80 -3.93 -21.41 -13.89
CA GLU A 80 -4.09 -22.80 -13.48
C GLU A 80 -2.95 -23.68 -13.99
#